data_AF-A0A838QFP7-F1
#
_entry.id   AF-A0A838QFP7-F1
#
_cell.length_a   1.000
_cell.length_b   1.000
_cell.length_c   1.000
_cell.angle_alpha   90.00
_cell.angle_beta   90.00
_cell.angle_gamma   90.00
#
_symmetry.space_group_name_H-M   'P 1'
#
loop_
_entity.id
_entity.type
_entity.pdbx_description
1 polymer ?
#
loop_
_entity_poly.entity_id
_entity_poly.type
_entity_poly.pdbx_seq_one_letter_code
_entity_poly.pdbx_strand_id
1 'polypeptide(L)'
;DQTNPEADLIVGAKWITDARISWRLRPRLRVAISGANLFDVYPDETRDFKDGLSGQGISTGGISRYPGALSAFGMNGRTLYLRLAYQ
;
A
#
# COMPACT_ATOMS: atom_id res chain seq x y z
N ASP A 1 -10.74 -26.90 1.33
CA ASP A 1 -10.58 -27.66 0.08
C ASP A 1 -9.90 -26.74 -0.92
N GLN A 2 -8.71 -27.07 -1.40
CA GLN A 2 -7.94 -26.23 -2.34
C GLN A 2 -8.33 -26.48 -3.81
N THR A 3 -9.36 -27.28 -4.05
CA THR A 3 -9.81 -27.64 -5.40
C THR A 3 -11.02 -26.84 -5.88
N ASN A 4 -11.61 -25.98 -5.03
CA ASN A 4 -12.74 -25.14 -5.39
C ASN A 4 -12.26 -23.79 -5.97
N PRO A 5 -12.40 -23.56 -7.30
CA PRO A 5 -11.98 -22.30 -7.93
C PRO A 5 -12.82 -21.10 -7.49
N GLU A 6 -14.02 -21.30 -6.95
CA GLU A 6 -14.84 -20.19 -6.42
C GLU A 6 -14.24 -19.56 -5.16
N ALA A 7 -13.39 -20.32 -4.45
CA ALA A 7 -12.68 -19.86 -3.26
C ALA A 7 -11.40 -19.07 -3.59
N ASP A 8 -11.03 -18.96 -4.87
CA ASP A 8 -9.83 -18.23 -5.29
C ASP A 8 -10.04 -16.71 -5.15
N LEU A 9 -9.02 -16.05 -4.61
CA LEU A 9 -8.94 -14.60 -4.57
C LEU A 9 -8.51 -14.06 -5.92
N ILE A 10 -9.45 -13.41 -6.61
CA ILE A 10 -9.19 -12.70 -7.87
C ILE A 10 -8.98 -11.22 -7.56
N VAL A 11 -7.81 -10.68 -7.90
CA VAL A 11 -7.48 -9.25 -7.77
C VAL A 11 -7.27 -8.60 -9.13
N GLY A 12 -7.67 -7.34 -9.26
CA GLY A 12 -7.40 -6.51 -10.42
C GLY A 12 -6.01 -5.87 -10.38
N ALA A 13 -5.48 -5.56 -11.56
CA ALA A 13 -4.26 -4.76 -11.69
C ALA A 13 -4.48 -3.33 -11.16
N LYS A 14 -3.51 -2.81 -10.40
CA LYS A 14 -3.53 -1.45 -9.84
C LYS A 14 -2.20 -0.75 -10.11
N TRP A 15 -2.25 0.58 -10.24
CA TRP A 15 -1.07 1.43 -10.35
C TRP A 15 -0.85 2.18 -9.04
N ILE A 16 0.37 2.10 -8.52
CA ILE A 16 0.81 2.87 -7.34
C ILE A 16 1.85 3.87 -7.82
N THR A 17 1.79 5.09 -7.28
CA THR A 17 2.71 6.17 -7.65
C THR A 17 3.36 6.75 -6.42
N ASP A 18 4.69 6.73 -6.44
CA ASP A 18 5.55 7.34 -5.44
C ASP A 18 6.32 8.48 -6.08
N ALA A 19 6.52 9.57 -5.34
CA ALA A 19 7.37 10.66 -5.80
C ALA A 19 8.25 11.19 -4.68
N ARG A 20 9.45 11.63 -5.06
CA ARG A 20 10.35 12.39 -4.20
C ARG A 20 10.88 13.58 -4.98
N ILE A 21 10.83 14.73 -4.35
CA ILE A 21 11.48 15.93 -4.87
C ILE A 21 12.47 16.45 -3.83
N SER A 22 13.68 16.78 -4.28
CA SER A 22 14.73 17.29 -3.41
C SER A 22 15.33 18.56 -3.99
N TRP A 23 15.56 19.53 -3.12
CA TRP A 23 16.14 20.81 -3.47
C TRP A 23 17.27 21.19 -2.52
N ARG A 24 18.34 21.76 -3.10
CA ARG A 24 19.44 22.35 -2.35
C ARG A 24 19.12 23.84 -2.14
N LEU A 25 18.68 24.20 -0.94
CA LEU A 25 18.33 25.59 -0.61
C LEU A 25 19.58 26.46 -0.41
N ARG A 26 20.65 25.87 0.12
CA ARG A 26 21.98 26.49 0.36
C ARG A 26 23.07 25.44 0.12
N PRO A 27 24.35 25.82 -0.05
CA PRO A 27 25.44 24.85 -0.25
C PRO A 27 25.46 23.73 0.80
N ARG A 28 25.10 24.08 2.04
CA ARG A 28 25.05 23.19 3.20
C ARG A 28 23.68 22.64 3.55
N LEU A 29 22.60 23.13 2.93
CA LEU A 29 21.22 22.77 3.32
C LEU A 29 20.46 22.16 2.14
N ARG A 30 20.00 20.92 2.32
CA ARG A 30 19.12 20.23 1.38
C ARG A 30 17.80 19.87 2.07
N VAL A 31 16.70 20.09 1.35
CA VAL A 31 15.35 19.70 1.75
C VAL A 31 14.81 18.71 0.74
N ALA A 32 14.13 17.67 1.20
CA ALA A 32 13.42 16.75 0.31
C ALA A 32 12.02 16.44 0.86
N ILE A 33 11.05 16.38 -0.04
CA ILE A 33 9.69 15.93 0.24
C ILE A 33 9.51 14.63 -0.55
N SER A 34 9.05 13.57 0.11
CA SER A 34 8.67 12.33 -0.58
C SER A 34 7.34 11.83 -0.10
N GLY A 35 6.53 11.32 -1.02
CA GLY A 35 5.30 10.61 -0.72
C GLY A 35 5.31 9.23 -1.36
N ALA A 36 4.76 8.25 -0.66
CA ALA A 36 4.44 6.94 -1.19
C ALA A 36 2.92 6.77 -1.26
N ASN A 37 2.44 6.10 -2.32
CA ASN A 37 1.04 5.96 -2.66
C ASN A 37 0.28 7.30 -2.72
N LEU A 38 0.73 8.21 -3.59
CA LEU A 38 0.19 9.57 -3.70
C LEU A 38 -1.33 9.63 -3.95
N PHE A 39 -1.86 8.62 -4.65
CA PHE A 39 -3.25 8.54 -5.05
C PHE A 39 -4.12 7.64 -4.14
N ASP A 40 -3.58 7.17 -3.02
CA ASP A 40 -4.31 6.33 -2.06
C ASP A 40 -4.94 5.08 -2.70
N VAL A 41 -4.21 4.44 -3.61
CA VAL A 41 -4.65 3.26 -4.34
C VAL A 41 -4.25 1.99 -3.60
N TYR A 42 -5.20 1.07 -3.45
CA TYR A 42 -5.01 -0.22 -2.78
C TYR A 42 -5.46 -1.38 -3.69
N PRO A 43 -4.87 -2.58 -3.51
CA PRO A 43 -5.40 -3.82 -4.06
C PRO A 43 -6.85 -4.03 -3.63
N ASP A 44 -7.57 -4.86 -4.38
CA ASP A 44 -8.92 -5.22 -3.99
C ASP A 44 -8.91 -5.94 -2.63
N GLU A 45 -9.90 -5.63 -1.79
CA GLU A 45 -10.05 -6.23 -0.46
C GLU A 45 -10.42 -7.72 -0.56
N THR A 46 -10.05 -8.50 0.44
CA THR A 46 -10.44 -9.91 0.53
C THR A 46 -11.97 -10.06 0.75
N ARG A 47 -12.61 -11.14 0.27
CA ARG A 47 -14.07 -11.17 0.01
C ARG A 47 -15.06 -11.31 1.19
N ASP A 48 -14.61 -11.56 2.41
CA ASP A 48 -15.34 -11.74 3.68
C ASP A 48 -15.57 -10.26 4.14
N PHE A 49 -14.89 -9.20 3.61
CA PHE A 49 -15.11 -7.79 4.00
C PHE A 49 -16.44 -7.21 3.46
N LYS A 50 -17.40 -8.08 3.08
CA LYS A 50 -18.73 -7.65 2.67
C LYS A 50 -19.63 -7.46 3.89
N ASP A 51 -20.33 -6.34 3.93
CA ASP A 51 -21.19 -5.84 5.03
C ASP A 51 -20.46 -5.11 6.16
N GLY A 52 -19.42 -4.34 5.82
CA GLY A 52 -18.74 -3.48 6.78
C GLY A 52 -17.85 -4.25 7.78
N LEU A 53 -17.71 -5.58 7.67
CA LEU A 53 -16.80 -6.41 8.46
C LEU A 53 -16.25 -7.65 7.68
N SER A 54 -14.92 -7.61 7.41
CA SER A 54 -13.83 -8.64 7.22
C SER A 54 -13.89 -9.99 6.47
N GLY A 55 -12.86 -10.20 5.54
CA GLY A 55 -12.39 -10.97 4.27
C GLY A 55 -12.17 -12.53 3.89
N GLN A 56 -12.62 -13.12 2.71
CA GLN A 56 -12.81 -14.54 2.24
C GLN A 56 -11.80 -14.77 1.11
N GLY A 57 -10.72 -15.45 1.52
CA GLY A 57 -9.60 -15.90 0.68
C GLY A 57 -8.60 -14.78 0.39
N ILE A 58 -7.31 -14.86 0.72
CA ILE A 58 -6.57 -15.75 1.62
C ILE A 58 -6.86 -15.31 3.06
N SER A 59 -7.61 -16.13 3.80
CA SER A 59 -7.95 -15.84 5.20
C SER A 59 -6.86 -16.38 6.11
N THR A 60 -6.05 -15.49 6.69
CA THR A 60 -5.39 -15.73 7.98
C THR A 60 -6.39 -15.46 9.13
N GLY A 61 -7.67 -15.80 8.98
CA GLY A 61 -8.70 -15.51 9.99
C GLY A 61 -9.02 -14.02 10.15
N GLY A 62 -9.05 -13.25 9.06
CA GLY A 62 -9.40 -11.82 9.10
C GLY A 62 -8.29 -10.87 9.56
N ILE A 63 -7.04 -11.34 9.72
CA ILE A 63 -5.92 -10.53 10.20
C ILE A 63 -5.47 -9.47 9.18
N SER A 64 -5.73 -9.64 7.88
CA SER A 64 -5.26 -8.72 6.83
C SER A 64 -6.37 -8.29 5.88
N ARG A 65 -6.61 -6.97 5.79
CA ARG A 65 -7.61 -6.35 4.90
C ARG A 65 -7.28 -6.51 3.41
N TYR A 66 -6.00 -6.40 3.10
CA TYR A 66 -5.47 -6.60 1.75
C TYR A 66 -4.60 -7.86 1.73
N PRO A 67 -4.52 -8.57 0.60
CA PRO A 67 -3.62 -9.71 0.45
C PRO A 67 -2.17 -9.30 0.74
N GLY A 68 -1.61 -9.80 1.85
CA GLY A 68 -0.28 -9.38 2.36
C GLY A 68 0.89 -9.76 1.46
N ALA A 69 0.74 -10.78 0.61
CA ALA A 69 1.73 -11.17 -0.40
C ALA A 69 1.78 -10.21 -1.62
N LEU A 70 0.82 -9.28 -1.75
CA LEU A 70 0.64 -8.44 -2.93
C LEU A 70 0.73 -6.93 -2.64
N SER A 71 0.91 -6.51 -1.38
CA SER A 71 1.02 -5.09 -1.05
C SER A 71 2.40 -4.54 -1.39
N ALA A 72 2.52 -3.87 -2.54
CA ALA A 72 3.74 -3.14 -2.92
C ALA A 72 4.02 -1.89 -2.04
N PHE A 73 3.09 -1.50 -1.17
CA PHE A 73 3.20 -0.31 -0.30
C PHE A 73 3.49 -0.64 1.18
N GLY A 74 3.64 -1.92 1.54
CA GLY A 74 3.80 -2.35 2.93
C GLY A 74 2.52 -2.13 3.76
N MET A 75 2.63 -2.22 5.09
CA MET A 75 1.47 -2.12 6.00
C MET A 75 0.95 -0.69 6.23
N ASN A 76 1.71 0.34 5.83
CA ASN A 76 1.49 1.71 6.29
C ASN A 76 0.60 2.56 5.37
N GLY A 77 0.20 2.03 4.21
CA GLY A 77 -0.64 2.77 3.26
C GLY A 77 0.06 4.00 2.67
N ARG A 78 -0.67 5.10 2.53
CA ARG A 78 -0.12 6.39 2.06
C ARG A 78 0.75 7.04 3.13
N THR A 79 1.96 7.45 2.72
CA THR A 79 2.90 8.14 3.62
C THR A 79 3.44 9.41 2.98
N LEU A 80 3.69 10.42 3.82
CA LEU A 80 4.37 11.65 3.46
C LEU A 80 5.57 11.86 4.39
N TYR A 81 6.71 12.20 3.82
CA TYR A 81 7.96 12.36 4.54
C TYR A 81 8.69 13.64 4.12
N LEU A 82 9.22 14.34 5.11
CA LEU A 82 10.09 15.50 4.95
C LEU A 82 11.49 15.13 5.45
N ARG A 83 12.52 15.43 4.64
CA ARG A 83 13.93 15.29 5.01
C ARG A 83 14.62 16.65 5.01
N LEU A 84 15.36 16.91 6.08
CA LEU A 84 16.32 18.01 6.17
C LEU A 84 17.73 17.40 6.29
N ALA A 85 18.66 17.85 5.46
CA ALA A 85 20.07 17.44 5.54
C ALA A 85 20.95 18.68 5.59
N TYR A 86 21.82 18.73 6.59
CA TYR A 86 22.79 19.79 6.79
C TYR A 86 24.20 19.19 6.82
N GLN A 87 25.13 19.75 6.03
CA GLN A 87 26.53 19.27 5.89
C GLN A 87 27.51 20.44 5.96
#